data_AF-A0A836Z9E8-F1
#
_entry.id   AF-A0A836Z9E8-F1
#
_cell.length_a   1.000
_cell.length_b   1.000
_cell.length_c   1.000
_cell.angle_alpha   90.00
_cell.angle_beta   90.00
_cell.angle_gamma   90.00
#
_symmetry.space_group_name_H-M   'P 1'
#
loop_
_entity.id
_entity.type
_entity.pdbx_description
1 polymer ?
#
loop_
_entity_poly.entity_id
_entity_poly.type
_entity_poly.pdbx_seq_one_letter_code
_entity_poly.pdbx_strand_id
1 'polypeptide(L)' 'MGAFYRRLSSRIGKAKAVTATARKLATLFYNALKYGKKYVDNCADYYEERYRSCVLNGLKRRVKSLGYSLQQDPEL' A
#
# COMPACT_ATOMS: atom_id res chain seq x y z
N MET A 1 2.75 -7.72 -5.48
CA MET A 1 3.92 -8.29 -4.73
C MET A 1 5.31 -7.77 -5.09
N GLY A 2 5.65 -7.42 -6.35
CA GLY A 2 7.00 -6.93 -6.70
C GLY A 2 7.47 -5.67 -5.94
N ALA A 3 6.54 -4.80 -5.56
CA ALA A 3 6.83 -3.62 -4.72
C ALA A 3 7.26 -3.98 -3.29
N PHE A 4 6.80 -5.12 -2.74
CA PHE A 4 7.26 -5.60 -1.43
C PHE A 4 8.71 -6.06 -1.50
N TYR A 5 9.05 -6.87 -2.51
CA TYR A 5 10.43 -7.28 -2.75
C TYR A 5 11.34 -6.07 -2.94
N ARG A 6 10.98 -5.11 -3.79
CA ARG A 6 11.80 -3.90 -4.06
C ARG A 6 12.08 -3.07 -2.80
N ARG A 7 11.07 -2.81 -1.97
CA ARG A 7 11.23 -2.06 -0.71
C ARG A 7 12.06 -2.82 0.32
N LEU A 8 11.91 -4.14 0.34
CA LEU A 8 12.63 -4.98 1.28
C LEU A 8 14.08 -5.19 0.85
N SER A 9 14.32 -5.41 -0.45
CA SER A 9 15.65 -5.59 -1.02
C SER A 9 16.51 -4.34 -0.85
N SER A 10 15.91 -3.15 -0.97
CA SER A 10 16.63 -1.88 -0.75
C SER A 10 17.01 -1.64 0.71
N ARG A 11 16.31 -2.25 1.68
CA ARG A 11 16.53 -2.02 3.12
C ARG A 11 17.40 -3.08 3.78
N ILE A 12 17.19 -4.36 3.45
CA ILE A 12 17.82 -5.51 4.15
C ILE A 12 18.61 -6.43 3.22
N GLY A 13 18.71 -6.09 1.94
CA GLY A 13 19.46 -6.85 0.94
C GLY A 13 18.65 -7.96 0.26
N LYS A 14 19.14 -8.38 -0.91
CA LYS A 14 18.43 -9.29 -1.84
C LYS A 14 18.14 -10.67 -1.21
N ALA A 15 19.11 -11.28 -0.54
CA ALA A 15 18.97 -12.63 0.03
C ALA A 15 17.84 -12.70 1.08
N LYS A 16 17.84 -11.77 2.05
CA LYS A 16 16.78 -11.69 3.08
C LYS A 16 15.42 -11.33 2.48
N ALA A 17 15.40 -10.52 1.42
CA ALA A 17 14.17 -10.14 0.74
C ALA A 17 13.49 -11.31 0.01
N VAL A 18 14.24 -12.22 -0.59
CA VAL A 18 13.69 -13.42 -1.25
C VAL A 18 12.99 -14.31 -0.24
N THR A 19 13.66 -14.65 0.87
CA THR A 19 13.08 -15.53 1.90
C THR A 19 11.81 -14.95 2.52
N ALA A 20 11.81 -13.64 2.81
CA ALA A 20 10.63 -12.97 3.33
C ALA A 20 9.46 -12.94 2.33
N THR A 21 9.76 -12.76 1.04
CA THR A 21 8.73 -12.80 -0.03
C THR A 21 8.17 -14.20 -0.19
N ALA A 22 9.03 -15.23 -0.18
CA ALA A 22 8.62 -16.64 -0.22
C ALA A 22 7.74 -17.01 0.98
N ARG A 23 8.12 -16.59 2.20
CA ARG A 23 7.29 -16.81 3.40
C ARG A 23 5.91 -16.15 3.27
N LYS A 24 5.86 -14.92 2.78
CA LYS A 24 4.60 -14.20 2.56
C LYS A 24 3.69 -14.94 1.56
N LEU A 25 4.26 -15.45 0.47
CA LEU A 25 3.54 -16.28 -0.50
C LEU A 25 3.05 -17.59 0.12
N ALA A 26 3.91 -18.31 0.85
CA ALA A 26 3.53 -19.55 1.51
C ALA A 26 2.37 -19.37 2.49
N THR A 27 2.37 -18.29 3.28
CA THR A 27 1.26 -17.97 4.19
C THR A 27 -0.03 -17.68 3.43
N LEU A 28 0.04 -16.96 2.32
CA LEU A 28 -1.12 -16.68 1.48
C LEU A 28 -1.69 -17.96 0.86
N PHE A 29 -0.83 -18.80 0.29
CA PHE A 29 -1.23 -20.10 -0.26
C PHE A 29 -1.84 -21.01 0.80
N TYR A 30 -1.18 -21.14 1.95
CA TYR A 30 -1.68 -21.95 3.06
C TYR A 30 -3.05 -21.47 3.53
N ASN A 31 -3.23 -20.16 3.69
CA ASN A 31 -4.50 -19.60 4.15
C ASN A 31 -5.62 -19.72 3.10
N ALA A 32 -5.28 -19.58 1.81
CA ALA A 32 -6.23 -19.76 0.72
C ALA A 32 -6.70 -21.22 0.63
N LEU A 33 -5.78 -22.18 0.72
CA LEU A 33 -6.08 -23.61 0.68
C LEU A 33 -6.83 -24.09 1.94
N LYS A 34 -6.42 -23.63 3.12
CA LYS A 34 -6.97 -24.12 4.39
C LYS A 34 -8.32 -23.50 4.75
N TYR A 35 -8.52 -22.21 4.46
CA TYR A 35 -9.71 -21.47 4.91
C TYR A 35 -10.59 -20.97 3.76
N GLY A 36 -10.27 -21.30 2.51
CA GLY A 36 -11.05 -20.88 1.34
C GLY A 36 -11.10 -19.36 1.14
N LYS A 37 -10.24 -18.59 1.81
CA LYS A 37 -10.20 -17.13 1.66
C LYS A 37 -9.75 -16.78 0.26
N LYS A 38 -10.60 -16.08 -0.51
CA LYS A 38 -10.18 -15.39 -1.74
C LYS A 38 -8.98 -14.51 -1.40
N TYR A 39 -7.91 -14.69 -2.16
CA TYR A 39 -6.73 -13.86 -2.06
C TYR A 39 -7.11 -12.43 -2.48
N VAL A 40 -7.20 -11.53 -1.50
CA VAL A 40 -7.29 -10.08 -1.73
C VAL A 40 -5.91 -9.52 -1.47
N ASP A 41 -5.26 -8.98 -2.50
CA ASP A 41 -3.95 -8.33 -2.33
C ASP A 41 -4.13 -6.99 -1.62
N ASN A 42 -4.17 -7.04 -0.29
CA ASN A 42 -4.22 -5.84 0.56
C ASN A 42 -3.02 -4.88 0.31
N CYS A 43 -2.01 -5.27 -0.47
CA CYS A 43 -0.85 -4.42 -0.75
C CYS A 43 -1.14 -3.31 -1.77
N ALA A 44 -2.12 -3.49 -2.67
CA ALA A 44 -2.52 -2.46 -3.63
C ALA A 44 -3.41 -1.43 -2.95
N ASP A 45 -4.53 -1.88 -2.38
CA ASP A 45 -5.55 -1.03 -1.74
C ASP A 45 -4.96 -0.23 -0.57
N TYR A 46 -4.17 -0.85 0.30
CA TYR A 46 -3.51 -0.16 1.41
C TYR A 46 -2.56 0.95 0.94
N TYR A 47 -1.94 0.78 -0.23
CA TYR A 47 -1.01 1.78 -0.77
C TYR A 47 -1.76 2.90 -1.49
N GLU A 48 -2.85 2.59 -2.18
CA GLU A 48 -3.75 3.59 -2.77
C GLU A 48 -4.40 4.47 -1.70
N GLU A 49 -4.91 3.89 -0.61
CA GLU A 49 -5.50 4.64 0.50
C GLU A 49 -4.50 5.60 1.15
N ARG A 50 -3.27 5.12 1.40
CA ARG A 50 -2.21 5.98 1.92
C ARG A 50 -1.76 7.04 0.93
N TYR A 51 -1.66 6.69 -0.35
CA TYR A 51 -1.29 7.62 -1.40
C TYR A 51 -2.33 8.75 -1.50
N ARG A 52 -3.63 8.40 -1.56
CA ARG A 52 -4.74 9.37 -1.51
C ARG A 52 -4.65 10.26 -0.28
N SER A 53 -4.46 9.67 0.90
CA SER A 53 -4.35 10.43 2.16
C SER A 53 -3.16 11.41 2.16
N CYS A 54 -1.99 10.98 1.68
CA CYS A 54 -0.81 11.83 1.56
C CYS A 54 -1.03 12.99 0.58
N VAL A 55 -1.61 12.71 -0.60
CA VAL A 55 -1.91 13.71 -1.63
C VAL A 55 -2.92 14.74 -1.09
N LEU A 56 -4.02 14.29 -0.49
CA LEU A 56 -5.03 15.18 0.10
C LEU A 56 -4.45 16.04 1.22
N ASN A 57 -3.61 15.47 2.09
CA ASN A 57 -2.97 16.23 3.16
C ASN A 57 -1.98 17.29 2.64
N GLY A 58 -1.21 16.95 1.60
CA GLY A 58 -0.33 17.91 0.92
C GLY A 58 -1.12 19.05 0.28
N LEU A 59 -2.23 18.72 -0.39
CA LEU A 59 -3.10 19.70 -1.03
C LEU A 59 -3.74 20.63 -0.01
N LYS A 60 -4.29 20.10 1.10
CA LYS A 60 -4.84 20.90 2.20
C LYS A 60 -3.82 21.89 2.76
N ARG A 61 -2.57 21.48 2.95
CA ARG A 61 -1.50 22.37 3.44
C ARG A 61 -1.21 23.50 2.46
N ARG A 62 -1.14 23.20 1.16
CA ARG A 62 -0.84 24.17 0.10
C ARG A 62 -1.97 25.18 -0.11
N VAL A 63 -3.20 24.72 -0.05
CA VAL A 63 -4.41 25.56 -0.14
C VAL A 63 -4.50 26.50 1.08
N LYS A 64 -4.21 25.98 2.28
CA LYS A 64 -4.15 26.80 3.51
C LYS A 64 -3.08 27.90 3.44
N SER A 65 -1.91 27.64 2.86
CA SER A 65 -0.87 28.68 2.69
C SER A 65 -1.26 29.77 1.71
N LEU A 66 -2.20 29.50 0.81
CA LEU A 66 -2.69 30.45 -0.19
C LEU A 66 -3.94 31.21 0.29
N GLY A 67 -4.44 30.95 1.50
CA GLY A 67 -5.64 31.59 2.04
C GLY A 67 -6.97 31.02 1.52
N TYR A 68 -6.93 29.89 0.80
CA TYR A 68 -8.12 29.22 0.28
C TYR A 68 -8.48 28.00 1.15
N SER A 69 -9.71 27.49 1.01
CA SER A 69 -10.18 26.24 1.63
C SER A 69 -10.49 25.20 0.55
N LEU A 70 -10.16 23.93 0.83
CA LEU A 70 -10.47 22.82 -0.06
C LEU A 70 -11.87 22.30 0.27
N GLN A 71 -12.87 22.61 -0.57
CA GLN A 71 -14.18 21.94 -0.54
C GLN A 71 -14.15 20.73 -1.47
N GLN A 72 -14.71 19.62 -1.01
CA GLN A 72 -14.89 18.42 -1.82
C GLN A 72 -16.19 18.61 -2.61
N ASP A 73 -16.11 18.52 -3.94
CA ASP A 73 -17.31 18.58 -4.78
C ASP A 73 -18.22 17.38 -4.45
N PRO A 74 -19.48 17.61 -4.08
CA PRO A 74 -20.41 16.53 -3.70
C PRO A 74 -20.98 15.76 -4.90
N GLU A 75 -20.71 16.19 -6.14
CA GLU A 75 -21.29 15.62 -7.37
C GLU A 75 -20.36 14.63 -8.11
N LEU A 76 -19.17 14.33 -7.58
CA LEU A 76 -18.16 13.43 -8.18
C LEU A 76 -17.86 12.19 -7.33
#